data_AF-A0A9D4GPU8-F1
#
_entry.id   AF-A0A9D4GPU8-F1
#
_cell.length_a   1.000
_cell.length_b   1.000
_cell.length_c   1.000
_cell.angle_alpha   90.00
_cell.angle_beta   90.00
_cell.angle_gamma   90.00
#
_symmetry.space_group_name_H-M   'P 1'
#
loop_
_entity.id
_entity.type
_entity.pdbx_description
1 polymer ?
#
loop_
_entity_poly.entity_id
_entity_poly.type
_entity_poly.pdbx_seq_one_letter_code
_entity_poly.pdbx_strand_id
1 'polypeptide(L)'
;MLLYTSFPVDVFQVLVGVLKRLAPFNYSAGWTVACFSLEDQLLITLMKLRLNCKDLDLAVRFDTSSGTVSNIINTYISVLHEILFEGILLKVGIPSQLKCMPKSFEDFSSAI
;
A
#
# COMPACT_ATOMS: atom_id res chain seq x y z
N MET A 1 -3.25 16.55 -4.74
CA MET A 1 -3.05 15.18 -5.27
C MET A 1 -1.56 15.00 -5.47
N LEU A 2 -0.95 13.97 -4.88
CA LEU A 2 0.43 13.64 -5.21
C LEU A 2 0.45 13.12 -6.64
N LEU A 3 1.28 13.73 -7.51
CA LEU A 3 1.51 13.18 -8.84
C LEU A 3 1.93 11.71 -8.68
N TYR A 4 1.45 10.85 -9.59
CA TYR A 4 1.77 9.42 -9.69
C TYR A 4 1.08 8.45 -8.73
N THR A 5 0.56 8.85 -7.56
CA THR A 5 -0.10 7.91 -6.62
C THR A 5 -1.63 7.98 -6.63
N SER A 6 -2.19 9.02 -7.24
CA SER A 6 -3.63 9.36 -7.20
C SER A 6 -4.20 9.67 -5.80
N PHE A 7 -3.38 9.67 -4.75
CA PHE A 7 -3.84 10.04 -3.42
C PHE A 7 -3.83 11.56 -3.19
N PRO A 8 -4.82 12.09 -2.47
CA PRO A 8 -4.71 13.37 -1.78
C PRO A 8 -3.52 13.37 -0.80
N VAL A 9 -2.94 14.54 -0.54
CA VAL A 9 -1.73 14.66 0.27
C VAL A 9 -1.99 14.25 1.72
N ASP A 10 -3.14 14.65 2.26
CA ASP A 10 -3.67 14.29 3.56
C ASP A 10 -3.78 12.77 3.74
N VAL A 11 -4.34 12.06 2.75
CA VAL A 11 -4.44 10.59 2.80
C VAL A 11 -3.06 9.94 2.82
N PHE A 12 -2.12 10.45 2.02
CA PHE A 12 -0.73 9.97 2.05
C PHE A 12 -0.08 10.19 3.42
N GLN A 13 -0.26 11.36 4.03
CA GLN A 13 0.27 11.64 5.36
C GLN A 13 -0.33 10.75 6.45
N VAL A 14 -1.61 10.37 6.33
CA VAL A 14 -2.22 9.38 7.23
C VAL A 14 -1.50 8.03 7.10
N LEU A 15 -1.26 7.54 5.89
CA LEU A 15 -0.54 6.27 5.67
C LEU A 15 0.88 6.33 6.24
N VAL A 16 1.60 7.42 6.00
CA VAL A 16 2.93 7.67 6.59
C VAL A 16 2.86 7.62 8.12
N GLY A 17 1.86 8.26 8.73
CA GLY A 17 1.65 8.28 10.18
C GLY A 17 1.28 6.92 10.78
N VAL A 18 0.63 6.04 10.00
CA VAL A 18 0.39 4.64 10.41
C VAL A 18 1.69 3.85 10.33
N LEU A 19 2.42 3.94 9.22
CA LEU A 19 3.68 3.24 8.99
C LEU A 19 4.76 3.63 10.02
N LYS A 20 4.86 4.92 10.37
CA LYS A 20 5.79 5.40 11.43
C LYS A 20 5.57 4.73 12.77
N ARG A 21 4.34 4.34 13.10
CA ARG A 21 4.01 3.65 14.37
C ARG A 21 4.39 2.18 14.38
N LEU A 22 4.64 1.60 13.20
CA LEU A 22 4.94 0.18 13.02
C LEU A 22 6.40 -0.07 12.67
N ALA A 23 7.17 0.99 12.42
CA ALA A 23 8.61 0.90 12.29
C ALA A 23 9.25 0.45 13.62
N PRO A 24 10.37 -0.30 13.59
CA PRO A 24 11.16 -0.68 12.40
C PRO A 24 10.57 -1.86 11.62
N PHE A 25 10.82 -1.88 10.30
CA PHE A 25 10.37 -2.97 9.42
C PHE A 25 11.46 -4.03 9.20
N ASN A 26 11.03 -5.28 9.05
CA ASN A 26 11.88 -6.37 8.58
C ASN A 26 11.94 -6.35 7.05
N TYR A 27 13.07 -5.90 6.50
CA TYR A 27 13.24 -5.78 5.05
C TYR A 27 13.37 -7.15 4.38
N SER A 28 12.70 -7.30 3.24
CA SER A 28 12.62 -8.57 2.50
C SER A 28 13.99 -9.10 2.07
N ALA A 29 14.92 -8.23 1.68
CA ALA A 29 16.28 -8.63 1.29
C ALA A 29 17.26 -8.78 2.48
N GLY A 30 16.79 -8.65 3.73
CA GLY A 30 17.60 -8.82 4.94
C GLY A 30 18.46 -7.61 5.33
N TRP A 31 18.38 -6.50 4.59
CA TRP A 31 19.09 -5.26 4.90
C TRP A 31 18.18 -4.04 4.84
N THR A 32 18.42 -3.08 5.75
CA THR A 32 17.63 -1.85 5.87
C THR A 32 18.01 -0.82 4.83
N VAL A 33 17.03 -0.28 4.12
CA VAL A 33 17.21 0.84 3.19
C VAL A 33 17.32 2.15 3.97
N ALA A 34 18.54 2.62 4.20
CA ALA A 34 18.80 3.85 4.95
C ALA A 34 18.88 5.13 4.08
N CYS A 35 19.05 4.98 2.76
CA CYS A 35 19.21 6.10 1.83
C CYS A 35 17.91 6.83 1.49
N PHE A 36 16.76 6.31 1.90
CA PHE A 36 15.44 6.89 1.64
C PHE A 36 14.63 7.05 2.92
N SER A 37 13.89 8.16 3.00
CA SER A 37 12.90 8.35 4.06
C SER A 37 11.77 7.33 3.96
N LEU A 38 11.00 7.17 5.03
CA LEU A 38 9.83 6.28 5.02
C LEU A 38 8.80 6.75 3.99
N GLU A 39 8.65 8.07 3.84
CA GLU A 39 7.81 8.75 2.86
C GLU A 39 8.23 8.41 1.43
N ASP A 40 9.53 8.49 1.11
CA ASP A 40 10.04 8.18 -0.23
C ASP A 40 9.86 6.69 -0.57
N GLN A 41 10.14 5.81 0.39
CA GLN A 41 9.95 4.37 0.21
C GLN A 41 8.47 4.01 -0.01
N LEU A 42 7.55 4.68 0.69
CA LEU A 42 6.12 4.56 0.45
C LEU A 42 5.75 5.09 -0.94
N LEU A 43 6.28 6.25 -1.33
CA LEU A 43 6.01 6.85 -2.64
C LEU A 43 6.45 5.92 -3.79
N ILE A 44 7.67 5.38 -3.72
CA ILE A 44 8.19 4.40 -4.70
C ILE A 44 7.24 3.21 -4.84
N THR A 45 6.78 2.67 -3.71
CA THR A 45 5.84 1.53 -3.69
C THR A 45 4.49 1.89 -4.30
N LEU A 46 3.92 3.06 -3.96
CA LEU A 46 2.65 3.50 -4.52
C LEU A 46 2.74 3.81 -6.01
N MET A 47 3.86 4.36 -6.47
CA MET A 47 4.12 4.56 -7.91
C MET A 47 4.15 3.21 -8.65
N LYS A 48 4.82 2.19 -8.09
CA LYS A 48 4.81 0.83 -8.62
C LYS A 48 3.39 0.29 -8.74
N LEU A 49 2.61 0.33 -7.66
CA LEU A 49 1.26 -0.23 -7.63
C LEU A 49 0.30 0.50 -8.57
N ARG A 50 0.44 1.83 -8.70
CA ARG A 50 -0.47 2.65 -9.51
C ARG A 50 -0.15 2.60 -11.01
N LEU A 51 1.13 2.68 -11.37
CA LEU A 51 1.59 2.84 -12.75
C LEU A 51 2.17 1.55 -13.34
N ASN A 52 2.36 0.51 -12.50
CA ASN A 52 3.05 -0.72 -12.86
C ASN A 52 4.46 -0.47 -13.46
N CYS A 53 5.16 0.56 -12.95
CA CYS A 53 6.52 0.90 -13.38
C CYS A 53 7.46 -0.30 -13.21
N LYS A 54 8.39 -0.50 -14.15
CA LYS A 54 9.47 -1.49 -13.95
C LYS A 54 10.42 -1.02 -12.86
N ASP A 55 11.03 -1.94 -12.13
CA ASP A 55 11.97 -1.59 -11.04
C ASP A 55 13.15 -0.76 -11.56
N LEU A 56 13.59 -1.02 -12.80
CA LEU A 56 14.62 -0.24 -13.48
C LEU A 56 14.18 1.22 -13.76
N ASP A 57 12.91 1.46 -14.11
CA ASP A 57 12.40 2.82 -14.35
C ASP A 57 12.38 3.62 -13.03
N LEU A 58 11.89 2.99 -11.95
CA LEU A 58 11.92 3.59 -10.62
C LEU A 58 13.36 3.82 -10.12
N ALA A 59 14.27 2.88 -10.38
CA ALA A 59 15.67 3.00 -10.03
C ALA A 59 16.32 4.23 -10.68
N VAL A 60 16.05 4.47 -11.97
CA VAL A 60 16.52 5.67 -12.69
C VAL A 60 15.89 6.94 -12.13
N ARG A 61 14.58 6.94 -11.83
CA ARG A 61 13.87 8.13 -11.32
C ARG A 61 14.33 8.56 -9.92
N PHE A 62 14.69 7.61 -9.08
CA PHE A 62 15.10 7.84 -7.69
C PHE A 62 16.62 7.77 -7.49
N ASP A 63 17.39 7.72 -8.58
CA ASP A 63 18.87 7.62 -8.55
C ASP A 63 19.38 6.53 -7.62
N THR A 64 18.89 5.31 -7.82
CA THR A 64 19.24 4.16 -6.99
C THR A 64 19.34 2.87 -7.82
N SER A 65 19.67 1.75 -7.17
CA SER A 65 19.74 0.45 -7.85
C SER A 65 18.36 -0.21 -7.93
N SER A 66 18.14 -1.01 -9.00
CA SER A 66 16.93 -1.84 -9.12
C SER A 66 16.76 -2.77 -7.91
N GLY A 67 17.86 -3.31 -7.37
CA GLY A 67 17.82 -4.14 -6.16
C GLY A 67 17.32 -3.39 -4.93
N THR A 68 17.68 -2.11 -4.77
CA THR A 68 17.15 -1.26 -3.69
C THR A 68 15.65 -1.05 -3.87
N VAL A 69 15.22 -0.72 -5.08
CA VAL A 69 13.79 -0.58 -5.41
C VAL A 69 13.01 -1.86 -5.14
N SER A 70 13.51 -3.02 -5.59
CA SER A 70 12.85 -4.31 -5.34
C SER A 70 12.75 -4.60 -3.83
N ASN A 71 13.80 -4.31 -3.05
CA ASN A 71 13.77 -4.48 -1.60
C ASN A 71 12.70 -3.58 -0.94
N ILE A 72 12.64 -2.30 -1.33
CA ILE A 72 11.61 -1.36 -0.87
C ILE A 72 10.21 -1.91 -1.19
N ILE A 73 9.94 -2.23 -2.46
CA ILE A 73 8.62 -2.64 -2.94
C ILE A 73 8.15 -3.91 -2.22
N ASN A 74 8.98 -4.95 -2.15
CA ASN A 74 8.60 -6.22 -1.53
C ASN A 74 8.32 -6.03 -0.03
N THR A 75 9.17 -5.27 0.66
CA THR A 75 8.98 -4.96 2.09
C THR A 75 7.68 -4.19 2.32
N TYR A 76 7.44 -3.11 1.57
CA TYR A 76 6.28 -2.25 1.78
C TYR A 76 4.97 -2.91 1.32
N ILE A 77 4.98 -3.78 0.30
CA ILE A 77 3.80 -4.57 -0.06
C ILE A 77 3.40 -5.49 1.11
N SER A 78 4.35 -6.21 1.70
CA SER A 78 4.09 -7.06 2.86
C SER A 78 3.56 -6.27 4.05
N VAL A 79 4.18 -5.13 4.37
CA VAL A 79 3.75 -4.26 5.48
C VAL A 79 2.35 -3.69 5.22
N LEU A 80 2.08 -3.18 4.01
CA LEU A 80 0.76 -2.63 3.67
C LEU A 80 -0.32 -3.72 3.68
N HIS A 81 -0.01 -4.94 3.27
CA HIS A 81 -0.92 -6.07 3.37
C HIS A 81 -1.27 -6.37 4.83
N GLU A 82 -0.28 -6.45 5.72
CA GLU A 82 -0.52 -6.69 7.14
C GLU A 82 -1.39 -5.59 7.77
N ILE A 83 -1.17 -4.33 7.40
CA ILE A 83 -1.92 -3.20 7.98
C ILE A 83 -3.32 -3.12 7.42
N LEU A 84 -3.44 -3.01 6.09
CA LEU A 84 -4.69 -2.64 5.43
C LEU A 84 -5.60 -3.85 5.25
N PHE A 85 -5.03 -5.00 4.92
CA PHE A 85 -5.81 -6.22 4.68
C PHE A 85 -6.02 -6.99 5.98
N GLU A 86 -4.96 -7.45 6.63
CA GLU A 86 -5.09 -8.24 7.85
C GLU A 86 -5.60 -7.39 9.03
N GLY A 87 -5.02 -6.20 9.22
CA GLY A 87 -5.35 -5.30 10.32
C GLY A 87 -6.73 -4.64 10.19
N ILE A 88 -7.01 -3.99 9.06
CA ILE A 88 -8.25 -3.23 8.89
C ILE A 88 -9.36 -4.11 8.30
N LEU A 89 -9.13 -4.71 7.12
CA LEU A 89 -10.21 -5.39 6.42
C LEU A 89 -10.70 -6.64 7.15
N LEU A 90 -9.78 -7.50 7.63
CA LEU A 90 -10.14 -8.76 8.28
C LEU A 90 -10.45 -8.61 9.77
N LYS A 91 -9.59 -7.92 10.55
CA LYS A 91 -9.77 -7.83 12.02
C LYS A 91 -10.77 -6.77 12.46
N VAL A 92 -10.68 -5.56 11.93
CA VAL A 92 -11.63 -4.47 12.30
C VAL A 92 -12.95 -4.65 11.56
N GLY A 93 -12.91 -5.11 10.32
CA GLY A 93 -14.06 -5.21 9.44
C GLY A 93 -14.46 -3.83 8.91
N ILE A 94 -14.64 -3.71 7.59
CA ILE A 94 -15.17 -2.48 7.00
C ILE A 94 -16.70 -2.59 6.96
N PRO A 95 -17.46 -1.75 7.68
CA PRO A 95 -18.92 -1.90 7.78
C PRO A 95 -19.66 -1.88 6.43
N SER A 96 -19.09 -1.22 5.41
CA SER A 96 -19.65 -1.22 4.06
C SER A 96 -19.49 -2.57 3.34
N GLN A 97 -18.45 -3.34 3.66
CA GLN A 97 -18.24 -4.71 3.14
C GLN A 97 -19.11 -5.75 3.87
N LEU A 98 -19.60 -5.42 5.07
CA LEU A 98 -20.60 -6.24 5.79
C LEU A 98 -22.03 -6.04 5.26
N LYS A 99 -22.27 -5.04 4.42
CA LYS A 99 -23.59 -4.72 3.84
C LYS A 99 -23.65 -5.07 2.35
N CYS A 100 -23.46 -6.34 2.01
CA CYS A 100 -23.61 -6.81 0.63
C CYS A 100 -24.99 -7.46 0.37
N MET A 101 -26.04 -6.65 0.53
CA MET A 101 -27.27 -6.70 -0.28
C MET A 101 -28.03 -5.38 -0.03
N PRO A 102 -28.24 -4.52 -1.04
CA PRO A 102 -29.21 -3.44 -0.89
C PRO A 102 -30.59 -4.06 -0.70
N LYS A 103 -31.39 -3.57 0.26
CA LYS A 103 -32.73 -4.13 0.56
C LYS A 103 -33.63 -4.26 -0.67
N SER A 104 -33.43 -3.41 -1.68
CA SER A 104 -34.13 -3.49 -2.97
C SER A 104 -33.85 -4.78 -3.77
N PHE A 105 -32.87 -5.58 -3.37
CA PHE A 105 -32.53 -6.88 -3.95
C PHE A 105 -32.91 -8.07 -3.05
N GLU A 106 -33.48 -7.84 -1.85
CA GLU A 106 -33.96 -8.93 -0.98
C GLU A 106 -35.14 -9.68 -1.61
N ASP A 107 -35.98 -9.00 -2.41
CA ASP A 107 -37.18 -9.58 -3.04
C ASP A 107 -36.89 -10.57 -4.19
N PHE A 108 -35.64 -10.65 -4.70
CA PHE A 108 -35.27 -11.57 -5.78
C PHE A 108 -34.87 -12.97 -5.29
N SER A 109 -35.09 -13.29 -4.01
CA SER A 109 -34.72 -14.57 -3.39
C SER A 109 -35.55 -15.80 -3.85
N SER A 110 -36.48 -15.69 -4.79
CA SER A 110 -37.29 -16.84 -5.23
C SER A 110 -37.74 -16.75 -6.69
N ALA A 111 -36.88 -17.23 -7.59
CA ALA A 111 -37.30 -17.71 -8.90
C ALA A 111 -36.49 -18.96 -9.24
N ILE A 112 -36.82 -20.07 -8.57
CA ILE A 112 -36.59 -21.44 -9.04
C ILE A 112 -37.96 -22.06 -9.24
#